data_AF-A0A0U1D7U3-F1
#
_entry.id   AF-A0A0U1D7U3-F1
#
_cell.length_a   1.000
_cell.length_b   1.000
_cell.length_c   1.000
_cell.angle_alpha   90.00
_cell.angle_beta   90.00
_cell.angle_gamma   90.00
#
_symmetry.space_group_name_H-M   'P 1'
#
loop_
_entity.id
_entity.type
_entity.pdbx_description
1 polymer ?
#
loop_
_entity_poly.entity_id
_entity_poly.type
_entity_poly.pdbx_seq_one_letter_code
_entity_poly.pdbx_strand_id
1 'polypeptide(L)'
;MTAWLPVTGGESGASVFRSADGSRYAKVVGAAGVGDLAAERDRVAWAGEQGLPVPAVIDWHTTADGGARLITSAAGDRGGDRRAAAARRAVRSVASWTSCCPGPARSSLRTR
;
A
#
# COMPACT_ATOMS: atom_id res chain seq x y z
N MET A 1 -9.59 -19.27 11.06
CA MET A 1 -9.36 -18.62 9.75
C MET A 1 -9.84 -17.19 9.86
N THR A 2 -8.96 -16.19 9.75
CA THR A 2 -9.40 -14.79 9.77
C THR A 2 -10.16 -14.49 8.48
N ALA A 3 -11.44 -14.13 8.58
CA ALA A 3 -12.22 -13.73 7.43
C ALA A 3 -11.77 -12.36 6.89
N TRP A 4 -11.81 -12.18 5.58
CA TRP A 4 -11.55 -10.91 4.89
C TRP A 4 -12.87 -10.32 4.41
N LEU A 5 -13.13 -9.06 4.74
CA LEU A 5 -14.34 -8.34 4.38
C LEU A 5 -14.01 -7.32 3.29
N PRO A 6 -14.77 -7.26 2.17
CA PRO A 6 -14.53 -6.28 1.13
C PRO A 6 -14.76 -4.86 1.66
N VAL A 7 -13.89 -3.93 1.28
CA VAL A 7 -14.03 -2.50 1.55
C VAL A 7 -14.60 -1.86 0.29
N THR A 8 -15.90 -1.62 0.26
CA THR A 8 -16.59 -1.04 -0.90
C THR A 8 -16.33 0.47 -0.99
N GLY A 9 -15.87 0.96 -2.15
CA GLY A 9 -15.77 2.40 -2.43
C GLY A 9 -14.52 2.87 -3.19
N GLY A 10 -13.92 2.04 -4.06
CA GLY A 10 -12.82 2.45 -4.93
C GLY A 10 -13.23 2.39 -6.41
N GLU A 11 -13.01 3.47 -7.15
CA GLU A 11 -13.25 3.56 -8.61
C GLU A 11 -12.10 2.96 -9.45
N SER A 12 -11.08 2.37 -8.82
CA SER A 12 -9.97 1.72 -9.51
C SER A 12 -10.13 0.20 -9.52
N GLY A 13 -9.64 -0.46 -10.58
CA GLY A 13 -9.60 -1.93 -10.73
C GLY A 13 -8.76 -2.70 -9.69
N ALA A 14 -8.56 -2.13 -8.51
CA ALA A 14 -7.98 -2.76 -7.34
C ALA A 14 -9.09 -3.10 -6.33
N SER A 15 -9.09 -4.33 -5.83
CA SER A 15 -9.98 -4.74 -4.73
C SER A 15 -9.28 -4.55 -3.39
N VAL A 16 -9.96 -3.94 -2.43
CA VAL A 16 -9.45 -3.75 -1.07
C VAL A 16 -10.30 -4.55 -0.09
N PHE A 17 -9.63 -5.24 0.83
CA PHE A 17 -10.24 -6.03 1.88
C PHE A 17 -9.69 -5.62 3.23
N ARG A 18 -10.50 -5.78 4.28
CA ARG A 18 -10.11 -5.59 5.67
C ARG A 18 -10.24 -6.92 6.40
N SER A 19 -9.30 -7.26 7.28
CA SER A 19 -9.46 -8.42 8.16
C SER A 19 -10.65 -8.23 9.09
N ALA A 20 -11.30 -9.32 9.52
CA ALA A 20 -12.45 -9.26 10.42
C ALA A 20 -12.13 -8.59 11.76
N ASP A 21 -10.91 -8.79 12.28
CA ASP A 21 -10.39 -8.12 13.48
C ASP A 21 -10.06 -6.63 13.24
N GLY A 22 -10.12 -6.18 11.98
CA GLY A 22 -9.90 -4.80 11.59
C GLY A 22 -8.45 -4.32 11.64
N SER A 23 -7.51 -5.20 11.98
CA SER A 23 -6.08 -4.92 12.20
C SER A 23 -5.24 -4.88 10.93
N ARG A 24 -5.77 -5.35 9.80
CA ARG A 24 -5.04 -5.51 8.54
C ARG A 24 -5.90 -5.13 7.34
N TYR A 25 -5.22 -4.68 6.29
CA TYR A 25 -5.82 -4.47 4.98
C TYR A 25 -5.06 -5.27 3.92
N ALA A 26 -5.79 -5.77 2.93
CA ALA A 26 -5.22 -6.39 1.75
C ALA A 26 -5.68 -5.62 0.51
N LYS A 27 -4.74 -5.19 -0.33
CA LYS A 27 -5.02 -4.63 -1.65
C LYS A 27 -4.61 -5.65 -2.70
N VAL A 28 -5.52 -5.93 -3.63
CA VAL A 28 -5.38 -6.94 -4.68
C VAL A 28 -5.58 -6.29 -6.03
N VAL A 29 -4.70 -6.59 -6.97
CA VAL A 29 -4.74 -6.09 -8.36
C VAL A 29 -4.54 -7.25 -9.33
N GLY A 30 -5.12 -7.15 -10.52
CA GLY A 30 -4.77 -8.01 -11.65
C GLY A 30 -3.41 -7.64 -12.25
N ALA A 31 -2.97 -8.41 -13.25
CA ALA A 31 -1.61 -8.30 -13.84
C ALA A 31 -1.21 -6.88 -14.25
N ALA A 32 -2.13 -6.10 -14.84
CA ALA A 32 -1.86 -4.73 -15.27
C ALA A 32 -1.51 -3.77 -14.12
N GLY A 33 -1.96 -4.04 -12.89
CA GLY A 33 -1.75 -3.18 -11.73
C GLY A 33 -0.56 -3.59 -10.84
N VAL A 34 0.15 -4.67 -11.16
CA VAL A 34 1.23 -5.20 -10.31
C VAL A 34 2.36 -4.19 -10.14
N GLY A 35 2.77 -3.52 -11.22
CA GLY A 35 3.82 -2.50 -11.17
C GLY A 35 3.46 -1.35 -10.23
N ASP A 36 2.23 -0.85 -10.34
CA ASP A 36 1.73 0.23 -9.48
C ASP A 36 1.64 -0.21 -8.01
N LEU A 37 1.16 -1.43 -7.75
CA LEU A 37 1.04 -1.95 -6.40
C LEU A 37 2.41 -2.25 -5.76
N ALA A 38 3.39 -2.69 -6.54
CA ALA A 38 4.77 -2.85 -6.08
C ALA A 38 5.40 -1.49 -5.73
N ALA A 39 5.20 -0.48 -6.57
CA ALA A 39 5.66 0.88 -6.28
C ALA A 39 4.97 1.45 -5.02
N GLU A 40 3.70 1.11 -4.76
CA GLU A 40 3.02 1.46 -3.52
C GLU A 40 3.63 0.77 -2.29
N ARG A 41 3.89 -0.55 -2.37
CA ARG A 41 4.60 -1.29 -1.32
C ARG A 41 5.92 -0.60 -0.96
N ASP A 42 6.73 -0.27 -1.96
CA ASP A 42 8.05 0.31 -1.75
C ASP A 42 7.98 1.69 -1.11
N ARG A 43 7.02 2.54 -1.53
CA ARG A 43 6.78 3.85 -0.89
C ARG A 43 6.35 3.71 0.57
N VAL A 44 5.47 2.74 0.89
CA VAL A 44 5.00 2.50 2.26
C VAL A 44 6.13 1.96 3.14
N ALA A 45 6.92 1.02 2.65
CA ALA A 45 8.08 0.49 3.37
C ALA A 45 9.10 1.59 3.68
N TRP A 46 9.50 2.36 2.67
CA TRP A 46 10.41 3.49 2.85
C TRP A 46 9.88 4.52 3.87
N ALA A 47 8.60 4.89 3.77
CA ALA A 47 7.99 5.83 4.71
C ALA A 47 8.01 5.31 6.16
N GLY A 48 7.79 4.01 6.35
CA GLY A 48 7.91 3.34 7.65
C GLY A 48 9.33 3.38 8.20
N GLU A 49 10.35 3.15 7.36
CA GLU A 49 11.77 3.27 7.72
C GLU A 49 12.16 4.71 8.10
N GLN A 50 11.50 5.71 7.51
CA GLN A 50 11.66 7.12 7.89
C GLN A 50 10.91 7.50 9.19
N GLY A 51 10.22 6.55 9.83
CA GLY A 51 9.44 6.80 11.05
C GLY A 51 8.11 7.53 10.83
N LEU A 52 7.64 7.63 9.57
CA LEU A 52 6.35 8.25 9.28
C LEU A 52 5.20 7.37 9.81
N PRO A 53 4.08 7.97 10.23
CA PRO A 53 2.92 7.22 10.74
C PRO A 53 2.11 6.60 9.59
N VAL A 54 2.72 5.65 8.89
CA VAL A 54 2.10 4.86 7.81
C VAL A 54 1.82 3.42 8.27
N PRO A 55 0.87 2.72 7.61
CA PRO A 55 0.76 1.27 7.71
C PRO A 55 2.09 0.56 7.50
N ALA A 56 2.36 -0.51 8.26
CA ALA A 56 3.50 -1.36 7.99
C ALA A 56 3.15 -2.39 6.91
N VAL A 57 4.09 -2.67 6.00
CA VAL A 57 3.98 -3.84 5.11
C VAL A 57 4.14 -5.09 5.97
N ILE A 58 3.13 -5.95 5.95
CA ILE A 58 3.16 -7.25 6.64
C ILE A 58 3.56 -8.33 5.64
N ASP A 59 3.03 -8.26 4.42
CA ASP A 59 3.21 -9.32 3.44
C ASP A 59 3.02 -8.85 1.99
N TRP A 60 3.64 -9.56 1.04
CA TRP A 60 3.56 -9.30 -0.40
C TRP A 60 3.61 -10.61 -1.18
N HIS A 61 2.65 -10.81 -2.08
CA HIS A 61 2.60 -12.00 -2.94
C HIS A 61 2.17 -11.67 -4.35
N THR A 62 2.73 -12.36 -5.34
CA THR A 62 2.14 -12.49 -6.67
C THR A 62 1.08 -13.59 -6.65
N THR A 63 0.04 -13.44 -7.45
CA THR A 63 -1.04 -14.44 -7.59
C THR A 63 -0.84 -15.27 -8.85
N ALA A 64 -1.44 -16.46 -8.90
CA ALA A 64 -1.25 -17.41 -10.00
C ALA A 64 -1.76 -16.88 -11.36
N ASP A 65 -2.72 -15.95 -11.34
CA ASP A 65 -3.25 -15.22 -12.51
C ASP A 65 -2.38 -14.02 -12.93
N GLY A 66 -1.17 -13.89 -12.37
CA GLY A 66 -0.22 -12.83 -12.69
C GLY A 66 -0.51 -11.50 -11.99
N GLY A 67 -1.51 -11.44 -11.10
CA GLY A 67 -1.78 -10.30 -10.24
C GLY A 67 -0.86 -10.22 -9.02
N ALA A 68 -1.24 -9.37 -8.07
CA ALA A 68 -0.53 -9.23 -6.79
C ALA A 68 -1.44 -8.85 -5.64
N ARG A 69 -0.98 -9.20 -4.43
CA ARG A 69 -1.60 -8.86 -3.15
C ARG A 69 -0.56 -8.23 -2.23
N LEU A 70 -0.89 -7.04 -1.72
CA LEU A 70 -0.16 -6.37 -0.65
C LEU A 70 -0.99 -6.42 0.64
N ILE A 71 -0.40 -6.92 1.73
CA ILE A 71 -1.02 -6.91 3.07
C ILE A 71 -0.28 -5.91 3.94
N THR A 72 -1.04 -5.00 4.54
CA THR A 72 -0.54 -3.99 5.48
C THR A 72 -1.27 -4.05 6.81
N SER A 73 -0.65 -3.52 7.86
CA SER A 73 -1.36 -3.25 9.10
C SER A 73 -2.45 -2.19 8.87
N ALA A 74 -3.43 -2.12 9.75
CA ALA A 74 -4.22 -0.91 9.88
C ALA A 74 -3.27 0.24 10.21
N ALA A 75 -3.56 1.45 9.70
CA ALA A 75 -2.93 2.65 10.21
C ALA A 75 -3.36 2.81 11.67
N GLY A 76 -2.50 2.35 12.58
CA GLY A 76 -2.67 2.49 14.01
C GLY A 76 -2.19 3.86 14.45
N ASP A 77 -3.07 4.53 15.16
CA ASP A 77 -2.85 5.47 16.25
C ASP A 77 -1.64 5.12 17.14
N ARG A 78 -0.41 5.18 16.60
CA ARG A 78 0.75 5.41 17.43
C ARG A 78 0.48 6.70 18.19
N GLY A 79 0.40 6.60 19.52
CA GLY A 79 -0.18 7.59 20.42
C GLY A 79 0.04 9.04 20.00
N GLY A 80 -1.09 9.75 19.87
CA GLY A 80 -1.15 11.20 19.96
C GLY A 80 -0.62 11.96 18.76
N ASP A 81 -1.36 12.01 17.66
CA ASP A 81 -1.49 13.31 16.99
C ASP A 81 -2.79 13.45 16.19
N ARG A 82 -3.48 14.59 16.36
CA ARG A 82 -4.76 14.90 15.71
C ARG A 82 -4.64 15.00 14.18
N ARG A 83 -3.42 14.97 13.63
CA ARG A 83 -3.14 14.84 12.19
C ARG A 83 -3.50 13.48 11.58
N ALA A 84 -3.60 12.42 12.37
CA ALA A 84 -3.96 11.07 11.87
C ALA A 84 -5.39 11.00 11.31
N ALA A 85 -6.30 11.87 11.77
CA ALA A 85 -7.67 11.91 11.27
C ALA A 85 -7.79 12.45 9.83
N ALA A 86 -6.93 13.39 9.45
CA ALA A 86 -6.88 13.91 8.08
C ALA A 86 -6.32 12.86 7.10
N ALA A 87 -5.37 12.04 7.54
CA ALA A 87 -4.83 10.92 6.76
C ALA A 87 -5.87 9.82 6.46
N ARG A 88 -6.87 9.63 7.35
CA ARG A 88 -7.97 8.67 7.13
C ARG A 88 -8.87 9.02 5.93
N ARG A 89 -8.94 10.29 5.51
CA ARG A 89 -9.62 10.71 4.26
C ARG A 89 -8.73 10.56 3.02
N ALA A 90 -7.41 10.61 3.18
CA ALA A 90 -6.46 10.51 2.06
C ALA A 90 -6.31 9.07 1.51
N VAL A 91 -6.70 8.05 2.27
CA VAL A 91 -6.72 6.64 1.81
C VAL A 91 -7.71 6.37 0.66
N ARG A 92 -8.62 7.32 0.34
CA ARG A 92 -9.49 7.20 -0.85
C ARG A 92 -8.81 7.54 -2.18
N SER A 93 -7.58 8.05 -2.19
CA SER A 93 -6.76 8.08 -3.40
C SER A 93 -5.30 8.34 -3.05
N VAL A 94 -4.43 7.33 -3.22
CA VAL A 94 -2.96 7.54 -3.20
C VAL A 94 -2.44 8.08 -4.54
N ALA A 95 -3.31 8.63 -5.39
CA ALA A 95 -2.92 9.24 -6.67
C ALA A 95 -2.41 10.70 -6.55
N SER A 96 -2.20 11.23 -5.33
CA SER A 96 -1.74 12.62 -5.13
C SER A 96 -0.33 12.77 -4.53
N TRP A 97 0.43 11.69 -4.31
CA TRP A 97 1.76 11.76 -3.66
C TRP A 97 2.93 11.78 -4.66
N THR A 98 2.65 12.09 -5.92
CA THR A 98 3.60 12.01 -7.03
C THR A 98 4.74 13.03 -7.02
N SER A 99 4.81 13.96 -6.06
CA SER A 99 5.80 15.06 -6.13
C SER A 99 7.04 14.95 -5.23
N CYS A 100 7.15 14.01 -4.27
CA CYS A 100 8.23 14.08 -3.26
C CYS A 100 9.25 12.93 -3.22
N CYS A 101 9.13 11.86 -4.02
CA CYS A 101 10.12 10.77 -4.00
C CYS A 101 10.95 10.76 -5.29
N PRO A 102 12.29 10.85 -5.22
CA PRO A 102 13.13 10.54 -6.37
C PRO A 102 12.99 9.04 -6.67
N GLY A 103 12.60 8.71 -7.91
CA GLY A 103 12.52 7.32 -8.36
C GLY A 103 13.87 6.60 -8.25
N PRO A 104 13.89 5.26 -8.16
CA PRO A 104 15.14 4.52 -8.08
C PRO A 104 15.99 4.83 -9.32
N ALA A 105 17.23 5.24 -9.08
CA ALA A 105 18.20 5.51 -10.12
C ALA A 105 18.31 4.29 -11.04
N ARG A 106 17.95 4.47 -12.32
CA ARG A 106 18.20 3.48 -13.37
C ARG A 106 19.72 3.32 -13.46
N SER A 107 20.24 2.20 -12.96
CA SER A 107 21.64 1.81 -13.16
C SER A 107 21.89 1.70 -14.66
N SER A 108 22.63 2.66 -15.20
CA SER A 108 23.09 2.64 -16.57
C SER A 108 24.11 1.51 -16.71
N LEU A 109 23.76 0.50 -17.51
CA LEU A 109 24.71 -0.46 -18.06
C LEU A 109 25.80 0.34 -18.78
N ARG A 110 27.01 0.34 -18.21
CA ARG A 110 28.22 0.76 -18.91
C ARG A 110 28.85 -0.49 -19.48
N THR A 111 28.66 -0.69 -20.78
CA THR A 111 29.39 -1.66 -21.59
C THR A 111 30.89 -1.38 -21.45
N ARG A 112 31.67 -2.42 -21.16
CA ARG A 112 33.08 -2.51 -21.53
C ARG A 112 33.29 -3.82 -22.26
#